data_AF-A0A821CFN6-F1
#
_entry.id   AF-A0A821CFN6-F1
#
_cell.length_a   1.000
_cell.length_b   1.000
_cell.length_c   1.000
_cell.angle_alpha   90.00
_cell.angle_beta   90.00
_cell.angle_gamma   90.00
#
_symmetry.space_group_name_H-M   'P 1'
#
loop_
_entity.id
_entity.type
_entity.pdbx_description
1 polymer ?
#
loop_
_entity_poly.entity_id
_entity_poly.type
_entity_poly.pdbx_seq_one_letter_code
_entity_poly.pdbx_strand_id
1 'polypeptide(L)'
;TKRKCALKIIKDSDKARREIILHKKACEGCVYIVQILDIYENIFGENRCLLLVMECMDGGELFNRIRNRRDRPYTEREAANVILMIAKAVAHLHHMDMAHRDLKPENLLFTTNAEDALLKLTDFGFAKEGKPEEKQ
;
A
#
# COMPACT_ATOMS: atom_id res chain seq x y z
N THR A 1 6.36 -12.73 -19.31
CA THR A 1 7.35 -11.73 -18.84
C THR A 1 7.93 -12.23 -17.52
N LYS A 2 9.26 -12.14 -17.26
CA LYS A 2 9.89 -12.64 -16.01
C LYS A 2 9.91 -11.58 -14.88
N ARG A 3 8.87 -10.74 -14.76
CA ARG A 3 8.82 -9.67 -13.76
C ARG A 3 8.39 -10.24 -12.41
N LYS A 4 9.04 -9.82 -11.32
CA LYS A 4 8.64 -10.16 -9.95
C LYS A 4 7.35 -9.43 -9.57
N CYS A 5 6.45 -10.13 -8.89
CA CYS A 5 5.20 -9.59 -8.34
C CYS A 5 5.04 -10.09 -6.90
N ALA A 6 4.25 -9.36 -6.10
CA ALA A 6 3.75 -9.84 -4.82
C ALA A 6 2.37 -10.46 -5.02
N LEU A 7 2.08 -11.58 -4.35
CA LEU A 7 0.77 -12.24 -4.39
C LEU A 7 0.18 -12.26 -2.98
N LYS A 8 -0.97 -11.59 -2.79
CA LYS A 8 -1.77 -11.69 -1.56
C LYS A 8 -2.95 -12.61 -1.83
N ILE A 9 -3.05 -13.69 -1.05
CA ILE A 9 -4.14 -14.67 -1.14
C ILE A 9 -5.08 -14.42 0.04
N ILE A 10 -6.35 -14.14 -0.25
CA ILE A 10 -7.35 -13.82 0.76
C ILE A 10 -8.57 -14.70 0.57
N LYS A 11 -9.15 -15.23 1.65
CA LYS A 11 -10.44 -15.94 1.58
C LYS A 11 -11.50 -15.00 1.04
N ASP A 12 -12.28 -15.49 0.07
CA ASP A 12 -13.37 -14.69 -0.51
C ASP A 12 -14.43 -14.39 0.55
N SER A 13 -14.68 -13.11 0.76
CA SER A 13 -15.61 -12.56 1.74
C SER A 13 -15.92 -11.10 1.37
N ASP A 14 -17.03 -10.57 1.87
CA ASP A 14 -17.40 -9.16 1.62
C ASP A 14 -16.33 -8.18 2.10
N LYS A 15 -15.62 -8.52 3.19
CA LYS A 15 -14.50 -7.72 3.69
C LYS A 15 -13.33 -7.71 2.70
N ALA A 16 -12.96 -8.87 2.17
CA ALA A 16 -11.87 -8.99 1.19
C ALA A 16 -12.21 -8.27 -0.12
N ARG A 17 -13.45 -8.43 -0.62
CA ARG A 17 -13.91 -7.72 -1.83
C ARG A 17 -13.89 -6.21 -1.62
N ARG A 18 -14.31 -5.72 -0.45
CA ARG A 18 -14.23 -4.30 -0.11
C ARG A 18 -12.80 -3.78 -0.08
N GLU A 19 -11.88 -4.52 0.56
CA GLU A 19 -10.45 -4.18 0.57
C GLU A 19 -9.90 -4.01 -0.85
N ILE A 20 -10.17 -4.98 -1.74
CA ILE A 20 -9.74 -4.94 -3.14
C ILE A 20 -10.30 -3.72 -3.87
N ILE A 21 -11.60 -3.45 -3.71
CA ILE A 21 -12.25 -2.32 -4.36
C ILE A 21 -11.62 -1.00 -3.93
N LEU A 22 -11.41 -0.83 -2.62
CA LEU A 22 -10.82 0.40 -2.07
C LEU A 22 -9.35 0.56 -2.48
N HIS A 23 -8.57 -0.51 -2.44
CA HIS A 23 -7.18 -0.49 -2.88
C HIS A 23 -7.08 -0.18 -4.38
N LYS A 24 -7.94 -0.79 -5.21
CA LYS A 24 -7.98 -0.52 -6.65
C LYS A 24 -8.29 0.95 -6.94
N LYS A 25 -9.30 1.52 -6.28
CA LYS A 25 -9.61 2.96 -6.37
C LYS A 25 -8.40 3.81 -5.98
N ALA A 26 -7.76 3.49 -4.85
CA ALA A 26 -6.57 4.21 -4.37
C ALA A 26 -5.33 4.10 -5.28
N CYS A 27 -5.29 3.14 -6.20
CA CYS A 27 -4.21 3.05 -7.19
C CYS A 27 -4.33 4.16 -8.26
N GLU A 28 -5.54 4.65 -8.51
CA GLU A 28 -5.83 5.56 -9.63
C GLU A 28 -5.14 6.92 -9.43
N GLY A 29 -4.05 7.15 -10.16
CA GLY A 29 -3.35 8.43 -10.17
C GLY A 29 -2.40 8.67 -8.99
N CYS A 30 -2.11 7.67 -8.15
CA CYS A 30 -1.19 7.81 -7.02
C CYS A 30 -0.02 6.85 -7.06
N VAL A 31 1.18 7.40 -7.31
CA VAL A 31 2.44 6.64 -7.33
C VAL A 31 2.89 6.17 -5.95
N TYR A 32 2.32 6.74 -4.87
CA TYR A 32 2.68 6.42 -3.48
C TYR A 32 1.78 5.34 -2.86
N ILE A 33 0.93 4.70 -3.65
CA ILE A 33 0.15 3.50 -3.28
C ILE A 33 0.70 2.31 -4.06
N VAL A 34 0.86 1.16 -3.38
CA VAL A 34 1.25 -0.10 -4.03
C VAL A 34 0.22 -0.48 -5.09
N GLN A 35 0.65 -0.67 -6.32
CA GLN A 35 -0.23 -0.91 -7.45
C GLN A 35 -0.71 -2.36 -7.50
N ILE A 36 -2.02 -2.54 -7.66
CA ILE A 36 -2.62 -3.82 -8.06
C ILE A 36 -2.45 -3.97 -9.57
N LEU A 37 -1.82 -5.08 -9.97
CA LEU A 37 -1.57 -5.42 -11.37
C LEU A 37 -2.71 -6.26 -11.94
N ASP A 38 -3.18 -7.25 -11.19
CA ASP A 38 -4.28 -8.14 -11.59
C ASP A 38 -5.00 -8.69 -10.36
N ILE A 39 -6.25 -9.13 -10.56
CA ILE A 39 -7.07 -9.79 -9.55
C ILE A 39 -7.67 -11.04 -10.18
N TYR A 40 -7.53 -12.18 -9.49
CA TYR A 40 -8.14 -13.45 -9.92
C TYR A 40 -9.03 -14.01 -8.82
N GLU A 41 -10.16 -14.60 -9.22
CA GLU A 41 -10.95 -15.45 -8.34
C GLU A 41 -10.56 -16.90 -8.57
N ASN A 42 -10.32 -17.66 -7.51
CA ASN A 42 -9.90 -19.05 -7.61
C ASN A 42 -10.47 -19.90 -6.48
N ILE A 43 -10.36 -21.23 -6.61
CA ILE A 43 -10.83 -22.20 -5.64
C ILE A 43 -9.63 -23.05 -5.21
N PHE A 44 -9.34 -23.10 -3.91
CA PHE A 44 -8.38 -24.03 -3.31
C PHE A 44 -9.12 -25.04 -2.43
N GLY A 45 -9.22 -26.27 -2.89
CA GLY A 45 -10.08 -27.29 -2.28
C GLY A 45 -11.56 -26.89 -2.40
N GLU A 46 -12.23 -26.69 -1.26
CA GLU A 46 -13.62 -26.24 -1.20
C GLU A 46 -13.76 -24.73 -0.95
N ASN A 47 -12.64 -24.00 -0.78
CA ASN A 47 -12.66 -22.59 -0.40
C ASN A 47 -12.43 -21.67 -1.60
N ARG A 48 -13.32 -20.70 -1.79
CA ARG A 48 -13.11 -19.57 -2.72
C ARG A 48 -12.10 -18.59 -2.14
N CYS A 49 -11.22 -18.08 -3.00
CA CYS A 49 -10.20 -17.11 -2.65
C CYS A 49 -10.05 -16.05 -3.75
N LEU A 50 -9.54 -14.90 -3.33
CA LEU A 50 -9.17 -13.78 -4.19
C LEU A 50 -7.65 -13.66 -4.17
N LEU A 51 -7.07 -13.59 -5.36
CA LEU A 51 -5.64 -13.50 -5.61
C LEU A 51 -5.33 -12.09 -6.10
N LEU A 52 -4.69 -11.27 -5.27
CA LEU A 52 -4.25 -9.93 -5.66
C LEU A 52 -2.79 -10.01 -6.09
N VAL A 53 -2.56 -9.80 -7.38
CA VAL A 53 -1.22 -9.64 -7.93
C VAL A 53 -0.86 -8.16 -7.83
N MET A 54 0.21 -7.84 -7.11
CA MET A 54 0.67 -6.48 -6.86
C MET A 54 2.09 -6.28 -7.34
N GLU A 55 2.51 -5.04 -7.54
CA GLU A 55 3.93 -4.73 -7.75
C GLU A 55 4.78 -5.23 -6.56
N CYS A 56 6.00 -5.68 -6.85
CA CYS A 56 6.92 -6.17 -5.83
C CYS A 56 7.65 -5.00 -5.17
N MET A 57 7.72 -5.00 -3.84
CA MET A 57 8.37 -3.96 -3.03
C MET A 57 9.68 -4.50 -2.45
N ASP A 58 10.71 -4.64 -3.30
CA ASP A 58 11.98 -5.29 -2.98
C ASP A 58 12.86 -4.49 -1.99
N GLY A 59 12.51 -3.23 -1.70
CA GLY A 59 13.24 -2.36 -0.77
C GLY A 59 12.89 -2.57 0.71
N GLY A 60 11.87 -3.38 1.00
CA GLY A 60 11.45 -3.70 2.35
C GLY A 60 10.81 -2.54 3.13
N GLU A 61 10.59 -2.77 4.41
CA GLU A 61 9.92 -1.83 5.32
C GLU A 61 10.79 -0.62 5.67
N LEU A 62 10.13 0.54 5.84
CA LEU A 62 10.77 1.80 6.23
C LEU A 62 11.66 1.64 7.48
N PHE A 63 11.13 1.04 8.54
CA PHE A 63 11.84 0.95 9.82
C PHE A 63 13.08 0.05 9.73
N ASN A 64 12.99 -1.07 9.00
CA ASN A 64 14.12 -1.96 8.78
C ASN A 64 15.23 -1.25 8.01
N ARG A 65 14.87 -0.41 7.03
CA ARG A 65 15.84 0.36 6.25
C ARG A 65 16.59 1.40 7.10
N ILE A 66 15.87 2.10 7.98
CA ILE A 66 16.48 3.05 8.92
C ILE A 66 17.40 2.32 9.91
N ARG A 67 16.92 1.21 10.50
CA ARG A 67 17.67 0.44 11.52
C ARG A 67 18.94 -0.20 10.97
N ASN A 68 18.89 -0.71 9.74
CA ASN A 68 20.01 -1.47 9.16
C ASN A 68 21.13 -0.56 8.61
N ARG A 69 20.95 0.77 8.65
CA ARG A 69 21.94 1.71 8.18
C ARG A 69 23.08 1.84 9.19
N ARG A 70 24.29 1.46 8.80
CA ARG A 70 25.48 1.50 9.66
C ARG A 70 26.47 2.61 9.30
N ASP A 71 26.43 3.07 8.05
CA ASP A 71 27.51 3.88 7.49
C ASP A 71 27.31 5.40 7.69
N ARG A 72 26.07 5.84 7.93
CA ARG A 72 25.76 7.24 8.25
C ARG A 72 24.47 7.41 9.04
N PRO A 73 24.36 8.48 9.86
CA PRO A 73 23.12 8.84 10.53
C PRO A 73 21.97 9.08 9.55
N TYR A 74 20.75 8.81 10.01
CA TYR A 74 19.53 9.21 9.31
C TYR A 74 19.30 10.70 9.52
N THR A 75 19.25 11.46 8.44
CA THR A 75 19.19 12.92 8.51
C THR A 75 17.75 13.44 8.55
N GLU A 76 17.56 14.64 9.09
CA GLU A 76 16.25 15.31 9.10
C GLU A 76 15.69 15.50 7.68
N ARG A 77 16.56 15.79 6.71
CA ARG A 77 16.18 15.91 5.29
C ARG A 77 15.59 14.61 4.74
N GLU A 78 16.15 13.46 5.12
CA GLU A 78 15.62 12.16 4.72
C GLU A 78 14.29 11.85 5.40
N ALA A 79 14.18 12.18 6.69
CA ALA A 79 12.92 12.10 7.42
C ALA A 79 11.83 12.92 6.73
N ALA A 80 12.11 14.18 6.38
CA ALA A 80 11.18 15.06 5.69
C ALA A 80 10.74 14.49 4.33
N ASN A 81 11.65 13.91 3.55
CA ASN A 81 11.32 13.27 2.27
C ASN A 81 10.38 12.06 2.46
N VAL A 82 10.64 11.21 3.45
CA VAL A 82 9.77 10.07 3.77
C VAL A 82 8.38 10.55 4.19
N ILE A 83 8.31 11.51 5.11
CA ILE A 83 7.04 12.08 5.57
C ILE A 83 6.27 12.72 4.41
N LEU A 84 6.95 13.39 3.48
CA LEU A 84 6.30 13.95 2.29
C LEU A 84 5.65 12.86 1.42
N MET A 85 6.31 11.72 1.20
CA MET A 85 5.73 10.61 0.43
C MET A 85 4.50 10.01 1.13
N ILE A 86 4.59 9.81 2.46
CA ILE A 86 3.46 9.35 3.27
C ILE A 86 2.30 10.35 3.21
N ALA A 87 2.58 11.64 3.38
CA ALA A 87 1.58 12.70 3.34
C ALA A 87 0.90 12.79 1.98
N LYS A 88 1.64 12.60 0.87
CA LYS A 88 1.05 12.54 -0.48
C LYS A 88 0.14 11.33 -0.67
N ALA A 89 0.52 10.16 -0.17
CA ALA A 89 -0.35 8.97 -0.17
C ALA A 89 -1.65 9.25 0.61
N VAL A 90 -1.54 9.76 1.83
CA VAL A 90 -2.69 10.05 2.70
C VAL A 90 -3.58 11.15 2.11
N ALA A 91 -2.99 12.24 1.61
CA ALA A 91 -3.74 13.33 0.97
C ALA A 91 -4.52 12.85 -0.25
N HIS A 92 -3.93 11.95 -1.05
CA HIS A 92 -4.64 11.33 -2.17
C HIS A 92 -5.86 10.52 -1.71
N LEU A 93 -5.71 9.68 -0.68
CA LEU A 93 -6.84 8.93 -0.12
C LEU A 93 -7.93 9.86 0.41
N HIS A 94 -7.55 10.89 1.16
CA HIS A 94 -8.51 11.84 1.73
C HIS A 94 -9.24 12.66 0.66
N HIS A 95 -8.59 12.98 -0.47
CA HIS A 95 -9.24 13.64 -1.60
C HIS A 95 -10.35 12.78 -2.25
N MET A 96 -10.27 11.46 -2.08
CA MET A 96 -11.27 10.50 -2.56
C MET A 96 -12.24 10.07 -1.45
N ASP A 97 -12.35 10.86 -0.37
CA ASP A 97 -13.12 10.51 0.81
C ASP A 97 -12.76 9.11 1.34
N MET A 98 -11.48 8.74 1.39
CA MET A 98 -11.05 7.43 1.89
C MET A 98 -10.07 7.58 3.04
N ALA A 99 -10.31 6.89 4.15
CA ALA A 99 -9.35 6.77 5.24
C ALA A 99 -8.69 5.38 5.21
N HIS A 100 -7.36 5.33 5.24
CA HIS A 100 -6.60 4.06 5.33
C HIS A 100 -6.85 3.34 6.66
N ARG A 101 -6.85 4.09 7.76
CA ARG A 101 -7.08 3.65 9.16
C ARG A 101 -6.07 2.65 9.76
N ASP A 102 -5.08 2.17 9.00
CA ASP A 102 -3.99 1.32 9.52
C ASP A 102 -2.62 1.85 9.07
N LEU A 103 -2.32 3.12 9.37
CA LEU A 103 -1.02 3.72 9.05
C LEU A 103 0.01 3.36 10.12
N LYS A 104 0.94 2.46 9.77
CA LYS A 104 2.00 1.96 10.65
C LYS A 104 3.25 1.60 9.85
N PRO A 105 4.44 1.51 10.47
CA PRO A 105 5.70 1.30 9.75
C PRO A 105 5.71 0.07 8.82
N GLU A 106 5.01 -1.00 9.19
CA GLU A 106 4.90 -2.26 8.45
C GLU A 106 4.17 -2.10 7.10
N ASN A 107 3.30 -1.10 7.00
CA ASN A 107 2.52 -0.80 5.80
C ASN A 107 3.20 0.22 4.87
N LEU A 108 4.46 0.58 5.15
CA LEU A 108 5.25 1.55 4.39
C LEU A 108 6.47 0.87 3.80
N LEU A 109 6.41 0.57 2.50
CA LEU A 109 7.39 -0.25 1.81
C LEU A 109 8.14 0.54 0.74
N PHE A 110 9.43 0.26 0.58
CA PHE A 110 10.24 0.83 -0.50
C PHE A 110 10.20 -0.04 -1.76
N THR A 111 10.14 0.60 -2.93
CA THR A 111 10.09 -0.12 -4.21
C THR A 111 11.36 -0.93 -4.49
N THR A 112 12.52 -0.40 -4.13
CA THR A 112 13.83 -1.04 -4.33
C THR A 112 14.80 -0.67 -3.20
N ASN A 113 16.00 -1.26 -3.20
CA ASN A 113 17.07 -0.94 -2.23
C ASN A 113 17.83 0.36 -2.55
N ALA A 114 17.61 0.99 -3.70
CA ALA A 114 18.30 2.22 -4.12
C ALA A 114 17.95 3.40 -3.19
N GLU A 115 18.93 4.25 -2.83
CA GLU A 115 18.75 5.34 -1.84
C GLU A 115 17.57 6.28 -2.14
N ASP A 116 17.26 6.49 -3.41
CA ASP A 116 16.18 7.33 -3.92
C ASP A 116 14.85 6.58 -4.18
N ALA A 117 14.76 5.30 -3.75
CA ALA A 117 13.58 4.49 -3.94
C ALA A 117 12.32 5.14 -3.34
N LEU A 118 11.21 5.03 -4.07
CA LEU A 118 9.91 5.50 -3.62
C LEU A 118 9.40 4.66 -2.45
N LEU A 119 8.83 5.34 -1.47
CA LEU A 119 8.05 4.71 -0.41
C LEU A 119 6.57 4.71 -0.82
N LYS A 120 5.92 3.56 -0.66
CA LYS A 120 4.50 3.38 -0.96
C LYS A 120 3.74 2.78 0.22
N LEU A 121 2.50 3.19 0.36
CA LEU A 121 1.54 2.66 1.32
C LEU A 121 0.87 1.40 0.77
N THR A 122 0.66 0.41 1.64
CA THR A 122 0.00 -0.86 1.34
C THR A 122 -1.00 -1.24 2.43
N ASP A 123 -1.74 -2.33 2.19
CA ASP A 123 -2.69 -2.99 3.09
C ASP A 123 -3.96 -2.20 3.44
N PHE A 124 -4.94 -2.27 2.55
CA PHE A 124 -6.22 -1.58 2.67
C PHE A 124 -7.28 -2.38 3.45
N GLY A 125 -6.89 -3.41 4.23
CA GLY A 125 -7.83 -4.27 4.96
C GLY A 125 -8.68 -3.54 6.02
N PHE A 126 -8.26 -2.34 6.43
CA PHE A 126 -8.99 -1.44 7.30
C PHE A 126 -9.50 -0.17 6.60
N ALA A 127 -9.25 0.00 5.31
CA ALA A 127 -9.67 1.19 4.59
C ALA A 127 -11.20 1.37 4.62
N LYS A 128 -11.66 2.61 4.58
CA LYS A 128 -13.09 2.93 4.58
C LYS A 128 -13.36 4.24 3.86
N GLU A 129 -14.44 4.28 3.10
CA GLU A 129 -15.00 5.51 2.55
C GLU A 129 -15.59 6.37 3.69
N GLY A 130 -15.37 7.68 3.61
CA GLY A 130 -16.00 8.69 4.41
C GLY A 130 -17.51 8.70 4.15
N LYS A 131 -18.27 9.20 5.12
CA LYS A 131 -19.67 9.49 4.85
C LYS A 131 -19.72 10.76 3.98
N PRO A 132 -20.56 10.82 2.94
CA PRO A 132 -20.80 12.10 2.27
C PRO A 132 -21.28 13.09 3.33
N GLU A 133 -20.68 14.28 3.39
CA GLU A 133 -21.22 15.37 4.18
C GLU A 133 -22.61 15.71 3.62
N GLU A 134 -23.65 15.48 4.41
CA GLU A 134 -24.93 16.16 4.18
C GLU A 134 -24.67 17.65 4.37
N LYS A 135 -24.50 18.39 3.27
CA LYS A 135 -24.50 19.84 3.31
C LYS A 135 -25.88 20.28 3.85
N GLN A 136 -25.92 20.71 5.10
CA GLN A 136 -27.05 21.46 5.66
C GLN A 136 -27.14 22.85 5.03
#